data_AF-A0A3S0YHF3-F1
#
_entry.id   AF-A0A3S0YHF3-F1
#
_cell.length_a   1.000
_cell.length_b   1.000
_cell.length_c   1.000
_cell.angle_alpha   90.00
_cell.angle_beta   90.00
_cell.angle_gamma   90.00
#
_symmetry.space_group_name_H-M   'P 1'
#
loop_
_entity.id
_entity.type
_entity.pdbx_description
1 polymer ?
#
loop_
_entity_poly.entity_id
_entity_poly.type
_entity_poly.pdbx_seq_one_letter_code
_entity_poly.pdbx_strand_id
1 'polypeptide(L)'
;MKALSLFSGIGGIDLACEWAGIETVAFCEREPFPQQVLKKHWPHVPIYDDVCTLTKERLEADGIGTIDLIHGGYPCQPYSLYGEREGAEDDRALWPEVCRLIETIRPSCFLV
;
A
#
# COMPACT_ATOMS: atom_id res chain seq x y z
N MET A 1 4.75 6.35 -14.74
CA MET A 1 4.71 5.14 -13.89
C MET A 1 3.46 5.19 -13.05
N LYS A 2 2.86 4.05 -12.76
CA LYS A 2 1.66 3.92 -11.91
C LYS A 2 2.01 3.25 -10.59
N ALA A 3 1.55 3.82 -9.48
CA ALA A 3 1.86 3.37 -8.13
C ALA A 3 0.63 2.82 -7.39
N LEU A 4 0.81 1.67 -6.75
CA LEU A 4 -0.07 1.17 -5.69
C LEU A 4 0.58 1.51 -4.35
N SER A 5 -0.15 2.28 -3.54
CA SER A 5 0.28 2.74 -2.22
C SER A 5 -0.31 1.85 -1.15
N LEU A 6 0.54 1.12 -0.42
CA LEU A 6 0.15 0.27 0.70
C LEU A 6 0.49 0.97 2.01
N PHE A 7 -0.36 0.85 3.03
CA PHE A 7 -0.16 1.54 4.32
C PHE A 7 0.08 3.04 4.11
N SER A 8 -0.73 3.64 3.24
CA SER A 8 -0.53 4.98 2.69
C SER A 8 -0.42 6.06 3.77
N GLY A 9 -0.98 5.80 4.95
CA GLY A 9 -1.12 6.79 5.99
C GLY A 9 -1.76 8.03 5.42
N ILE A 10 -1.21 9.21 5.73
CA ILE A 10 -1.74 10.48 5.26
C ILE A 10 -1.25 10.88 3.85
N GLY A 11 -0.57 9.99 3.13
CA GLY A 11 -0.15 10.22 1.74
C GLY A 11 1.24 10.85 1.57
N GLY A 12 2.15 10.65 2.52
CA GLY A 12 3.48 11.31 2.50
C GLY A 12 4.35 10.88 1.31
N ILE A 13 4.44 9.57 1.07
CA ILE A 13 5.17 9.03 -0.10
C ILE A 13 4.41 9.35 -1.39
N ASP A 14 3.08 9.32 -1.34
CA ASP A 14 2.20 9.60 -2.48
C ASP A 14 2.37 11.02 -3.02
N LEU A 15 2.51 12.00 -2.12
CA LEU A 15 2.83 13.37 -2.49
C LEU A 15 4.21 13.47 -3.17
N ALA A 16 5.20 12.71 -2.68
CA ALA A 16 6.51 12.65 -3.31
C ALA A 16 6.47 11.95 -4.68
N CYS A 17 5.63 10.91 -4.84
CA CYS A 17 5.36 10.26 -6.12
C CYS A 17 4.76 11.26 -7.12
N GLU A 18 3.76 12.05 -6.70
CA GLU A 18 3.17 13.10 -7.53
C GLU A 18 4.22 14.12 -7.99
N TRP A 19 5.08 14.60 -7.07
CA TRP A 19 6.19 15.50 -7.41
C TRP A 19 7.21 14.87 -8.37
N ALA A 20 7.37 13.55 -8.33
CA ALA A 20 8.24 12.80 -9.24
C ALA A 20 7.55 12.43 -10.58
N GLY A 21 6.30 12.81 -10.80
CA GLY A 21 5.54 12.45 -12.00
C GLY A 21 5.07 10.98 -12.04
N ILE A 22 4.96 10.35 -10.87
CA ILE A 22 4.41 9.00 -10.70
C ILE A 22 2.95 9.15 -10.27
N GLU A 23 2.05 8.48 -10.99
CA GLU A 23 0.61 8.52 -10.75
C GLU A 23 0.22 7.48 -9.71
N THR A 24 -0.29 7.89 -8.55
CA THR A 24 -0.91 6.94 -7.60
C THR A 24 -2.28 6.53 -8.11
N VAL A 25 -2.44 5.25 -8.45
CA VAL A 25 -3.66 4.71 -9.05
C VAL A 25 -4.58 3.99 -8.05
N ALA A 26 -4.06 3.66 -6.86
CA ALA A 26 -4.84 3.15 -5.74
C ALA A 26 -4.09 3.29 -4.43
N PHE A 27 -4.87 3.42 -3.35
CA PHE A 27 -4.39 3.35 -1.96
C PHE A 27 -4.94 2.11 -1.27
N CYS A 28 -4.17 1.56 -0.32
CA CYS A 28 -4.62 0.57 0.64
C CYS A 28 -4.30 1.07 2.05
N GLU A 29 -5.31 1.59 2.74
CA GLU A 29 -5.16 2.23 4.05
C GLU A 29 -6.36 1.88 4.92
N ARG A 30 -6.12 1.26 6.08
CA ARG A 30 -7.18 0.76 6.97
C ARG A 30 -7.77 1.84 7.86
N GLU A 31 -6.97 2.82 8.26
CA GLU A 31 -7.35 3.75 9.30
C GLU A 31 -8.28 4.86 8.74
N PRO A 32 -9.45 5.11 9.36
CA PRO A 32 -10.42 6.07 8.83
C PRO A 32 -9.93 7.52 8.77
N PHE A 33 -9.03 7.92 9.67
CA PHE A 33 -8.50 9.28 9.68
C PHE A 33 -7.58 9.53 8.49
N PRO A 34 -6.53 8.72 8.24
CA PRO A 34 -5.71 8.89 7.05
C PRO A 34 -6.50 8.76 5.73
N GLN A 35 -7.48 7.84 5.64
CA GLN A 35 -8.37 7.78 4.47
C GLN A 35 -9.08 9.12 4.17
N GLN A 36 -9.49 9.88 5.19
CA GLN A 36 -10.11 11.20 4.98
C GLN A 36 -9.12 12.21 4.39
N VAL A 37 -7.85 12.16 4.80
CA VAL A 37 -6.79 13.01 4.24
C VAL A 37 -6.53 12.63 2.78
N LEU A 38 -6.40 11.33 2.49
CA LEU A 38 -6.22 10.82 1.13
C LEU A 38 -7.36 11.24 0.20
N LYS A 39 -8.63 11.06 0.63
CA LYS A 39 -9.81 11.50 -0.15
C LYS A 39 -9.83 13.00 -0.42
N LYS A 40 -9.30 13.81 0.50
CA LYS A 40 -9.23 15.26 0.32
C LYS A 40 -8.22 15.65 -0.76
N HIS A 41 -7.08 14.96 -0.84
CA HIS A 41 -6.00 15.30 -1.76
C HIS A 41 -6.14 14.59 -3.12
N TRP A 42 -6.56 13.33 -3.13
CA TRP A 42 -6.79 12.50 -4.31
C TRP A 42 -8.23 11.96 -4.36
N PRO A 43 -9.24 12.82 -4.62
CA PRO A 43 -10.66 12.46 -4.50
C PRO A 43 -11.16 11.41 -5.49
N HIS A 44 -10.40 11.14 -6.55
CA HIS A 44 -10.76 10.21 -7.62
C HIS A 44 -9.99 8.89 -7.57
N VAL A 45 -9.03 8.76 -6.67
CA VAL A 45 -8.22 7.55 -6.54
C VAL A 45 -8.91 6.61 -5.54
N PRO A 46 -9.17 5.34 -5.91
CA PRO A 46 -9.83 4.40 -5.02
C PRO A 46 -8.97 4.08 -3.80
N ILE A 47 -9.65 3.85 -2.68
CA ILE A 47 -9.05 3.48 -1.40
C ILE A 47 -9.63 2.14 -0.95
N TYR A 48 -8.75 1.15 -0.82
CA TYR A 48 -9.01 -0.14 -0.21
C TYR A 48 -8.65 -0.08 1.28
N ASP A 49 -9.35 -0.84 2.10
CA ASP A 49 -9.25 -0.80 3.56
C ASP A 49 -8.39 -1.94 4.14
N ASP A 50 -8.25 -3.05 3.44
CA ASP A 50 -7.51 -4.21 3.96
C ASP A 50 -6.58 -4.84 2.93
N VAL A 51 -5.27 -4.81 3.23
CA VAL A 51 -4.22 -5.41 2.40
C VAL A 51 -4.38 -6.93 2.31
N CYS A 52 -4.93 -7.58 3.33
CA CYS A 52 -5.15 -9.03 3.36
C CYS A 52 -6.21 -9.48 2.35
N THR A 53 -7.15 -8.60 2.00
CA THR A 53 -8.23 -8.89 1.04
C THR A 53 -7.99 -8.26 -0.33
N LEU A 54 -7.04 -7.32 -0.43
CA LEU A 54 -6.66 -6.72 -1.68
C LEU A 54 -5.96 -7.74 -2.59
N THR A 55 -6.47 -7.93 -3.80
CA THR A 55 -5.87 -8.83 -4.80
C THR A 55 -5.68 -8.11 -6.12
N LYS A 56 -4.82 -8.68 -6.98
CA LYS A 56 -4.64 -8.21 -8.36
C LYS A 56 -5.96 -8.23 -9.13
N GLU A 57 -6.73 -9.31 -9.00
CA GLU A 57 -8.00 -9.47 -9.71
C GLU A 57 -9.00 -8.41 -9.27
N ARG A 58 -8.99 -8.04 -7.99
CA ARG A 58 -9.83 -6.95 -7.48
C ARG A 58 -9.44 -5.60 -8.09
N LEU A 59 -8.13 -5.30 -8.13
CA LEU A 59 -7.61 -4.08 -8.76
C LEU A 59 -8.00 -4.03 -10.25
N GLU A 60 -7.81 -5.12 -10.98
CA GLU A 60 -8.17 -5.22 -12.40
C GLU A 60 -9.68 -5.07 -12.64
N ALA A 61 -10.52 -5.68 -11.79
CA ALA A 61 -11.98 -5.55 -11.85
C ALA A 61 -12.45 -4.10 -11.63
N ASP A 62 -11.73 -3.34 -10.81
CA ASP A 62 -11.99 -1.91 -10.57
C ASP A 62 -11.33 -1.00 -11.64
N GLY A 63 -10.72 -1.58 -12.69
CA GLY A 63 -10.14 -0.86 -13.82
C GLY A 63 -8.67 -0.45 -13.64
N ILE A 64 -7.99 -0.95 -12.60
CA ILE A 64 -6.57 -0.68 -12.34
C ILE A 64 -5.75 -1.80 -13.00
N GLY A 65 -5.26 -1.53 -14.21
CA GLY A 65 -4.49 -2.49 -14.99
C GLY A 65 -3.00 -2.57 -14.60
N THR A 66 -2.22 -1.58 -15.02
CA THR A 66 -0.76 -1.59 -14.85
C THR A 66 -0.33 -0.91 -13.56
N ILE A 67 0.52 -1.59 -12.78
CA ILE A 67 1.19 -1.06 -11.59
C ILE A 67 2.70 -1.27 -11.77
N ASP A 68 3.44 -0.17 -11.86
CA ASP A 68 4.90 -0.17 -12.06
C ASP A 68 5.66 -0.11 -10.73
N LEU A 69 5.04 0.49 -9.72
CA LEU A 69 5.59 0.70 -8.39
C LEU A 69 4.59 0.22 -7.34
N ILE A 70 5.07 -0.59 -6.39
CA ILE A 70 4.40 -0.76 -5.11
C ILE A 70 5.25 -0.03 -4.07
N HIS A 71 4.64 0.80 -3.23
CA HIS A 71 5.35 1.41 -2.11
C HIS A 71 4.52 1.38 -0.84
N GLY A 72 5.15 1.50 0.32
CA GLY A 72 4.41 1.60 1.56
C GLY A 72 5.24 1.65 2.82
N GLY A 73 4.84 2.51 3.76
CA GLY A 73 5.43 2.59 5.10
C GLY A 73 4.85 1.50 6.00
N TYR A 74 5.16 0.23 5.72
CA TYR A 74 4.55 -0.88 6.46
C TYR A 74 4.88 -0.80 7.97
N PRO A 75 3.92 -1.13 8.85
CA PRO A 75 4.14 -1.09 10.30
C PRO A 75 5.17 -2.14 10.74
N CYS A 76 6.38 -1.69 11.04
CA CYS A 76 7.53 -2.51 11.50
C CYS A 76 7.40 -2.96 12.99
N GLN A 77 6.20 -3.32 13.43
CA GLN A 77 5.94 -3.63 14.85
C GLN A 77 6.61 -4.93 15.34
N PRO A 78 6.74 -6.03 14.55
CA PRO A 78 7.45 -7.22 15.04
C PRO A 78 8.99 -7.18 14.87
N TYR A 79 9.56 -6.16 14.21
CA TYR A 79 11.01 -6.13 13.88
C TYR A 79 11.78 -4.95 14.50
N SER A 80 11.11 -4.07 15.25
CA SER A 80 11.75 -3.02 16.03
C SER A 80 11.99 -3.47 17.49
N LEU A 81 13.02 -2.94 18.15
CA LEU A 81 13.51 -3.33 19.49
C LEU A 81 12.47 -3.34 20.63
N TYR A 82 11.25 -2.83 20.39
CA TYR A 82 10.15 -2.73 21.37
C TYR A 82 8.99 -3.71 21.13
N GLY A 83 9.04 -4.55 20.09
CA GLY A 83 8.09 -5.64 19.88
C GLY A 83 8.62 -6.93 20.49
N GLU A 84 7.82 -7.60 21.30
CA GLU A 84 8.14 -8.97 21.74
C GLU A 84 8.36 -9.83 20.50
N ARG A 85 9.52 -10.47 20.42
CA ARG A 85 10.08 -11.14 19.24
C ARG A 85 9.28 -12.40 18.84
N GLU A 86 8.03 -12.25 18.41
CA GLU A 86 7.23 -13.36 17.87
C GLU A 86 7.40 -13.53 16.35
N GLY A 87 8.13 -12.61 15.70
CA GLY A 87 8.63 -12.82 14.34
C GLY A 87 7.52 -13.04 13.31
N ALA A 88 7.54 -14.20 12.64
CA ALA A 88 6.62 -14.57 11.56
C ALA A 88 5.31 -15.23 12.04
N GLU A 89 5.15 -15.46 13.34
CA GLU A 89 3.97 -16.11 13.95
C GLU A 89 2.96 -15.06 14.51
N ASP A 90 3.27 -13.77 14.38
CA ASP A 90 2.39 -12.69 14.82
C ASP A 90 1.37 -12.35 13.72
N ASP A 91 0.07 -12.45 14.01
CA ASP A 91 -1.04 -12.05 13.13
C ASP A 91 -0.95 -10.58 12.64
N ARG A 92 -0.06 -9.78 13.24
CA ARG A 92 0.24 -8.39 12.84
C ARG A 92 1.35 -8.28 11.79
N ALA A 93 1.98 -9.39 11.40
CA ALA A 93 2.98 -9.44 10.35
C ALA A 93 2.31 -9.31 8.98
N LEU A 94 2.17 -8.08 8.47
CA LEU A 94 1.56 -7.80 7.16
C LEU A 94 2.55 -7.88 5.98
N TRP A 95 3.82 -8.21 6.26
CA TRP A 95 4.83 -8.40 5.22
C TRP A 95 4.50 -9.52 4.22
N PRO A 96 3.97 -10.70 4.63
CA PRO A 96 3.54 -11.72 3.69
C PRO A 96 2.50 -11.21 2.68
N GLU A 97 1.61 -10.31 3.08
CA GLU A 97 0.61 -9.70 2.18
C GLU A 97 1.25 -8.75 1.16
N VAL A 98 2.28 -8.00 1.58
CA VAL A 98 3.09 -7.19 0.66
C VAL A 98 3.81 -8.11 -0.34
N CYS A 99 4.45 -9.18 0.12
CA CYS A 99 5.09 -10.17 -0.76
C CYS A 99 4.07 -10.78 -1.74
N ARG A 100 2.89 -11.18 -1.26
CA ARG A 100 1.81 -11.72 -2.11
C ARG A 100 1.42 -10.74 -3.21
N LEU A 101 1.25 -9.46 -2.88
CA LEU A 101 0.94 -8.42 -3.87
C LEU A 101 2.09 -8.22 -4.86
N ILE A 102 3.35 -8.17 -4.42
CA ILE A 102 4.52 -8.07 -5.31
C ILE A 102 4.61 -9.28 -6.26
N GLU A 103 4.39 -10.49 -5.76
CA GLU A 103 4.48 -11.73 -6.53
C GLU A 103 3.37 -11.87 -7.58
N THR A 104 2.17 -11.37 -7.27
CA THR A 104 1.00 -11.44 -8.17
C THR A 104 0.97 -10.29 -9.18
N ILE A 105 1.24 -9.06 -8.72
CA ILE A 105 1.23 -7.84 -9.55
C ILE A 105 2.50 -7.72 -10.40
N ARG A 106 3.65 -8.17 -9.88
CA ARG A 106 4.97 -8.08 -10.53
C ARG A 106 5.33 -6.64 -10.94
N PRO A 107 5.36 -5.68 -9.99
CA PRO A 107 5.79 -4.33 -10.30
C PRO A 107 7.26 -4.29 -10.73
N SER A 108 7.64 -3.22 -11.44
CA SER A 108 9.04 -3.00 -11.83
C SER A 108 9.92 -2.57 -10.65
N CYS A 109 9.33 -1.96 -9.62
CA CYS A 109 10.03 -1.48 -8.44
C CYS A 109 9.17 -1.65 -7.17
N PHE A 110 9.84 -1.83 -6.03
CA PHE A 110 9.25 -1.79 -4.70
C PHE A 110 10.03 -0.80 -3.82
N LEU A 111 9.32 0.07 -3.09
CA LEU A 111 9.89 1.09 -2.20
C LEU A 111 9.28 0.96 -0.79
N VAL A 112 10.14 0.93 0.24
CA VAL A 112 9.76 0.89 1.66
C VAL A 112 10.41 2.04 2.42
#